data_AF-A0A384CDY4-F1
#
_entry.id   AF-A0A384CDY4-F1
#
_cell.length_a   1.000
_cell.length_b   1.000
_cell.length_c   1.000
_cell.angle_alpha   90.00
_cell.angle_beta   90.00
_cell.angle_gamma   90.00
#
_symmetry.space_group_name_H-M   'P 1'
#
loop_
_entity.id
_entity.type
_entity.pdbx_description
1 polymer ?
#
loop_
_entity_poly.entity_id
_entity_poly.type
_entity_poly.pdbx_seq_one_letter_code
_entity_poly.pdbx_strand_id
1 'polypeptide(L)'
;MSSSQPGTCPCQGAAGRPAILYALLSPSLRARPSVPPVRSRCLCRQHRPVRLCAPHRTCREALDVLARTVGFLRNLPSFCQLPPQDQQQLLRGCWGPLFLLGLAQDAVTFEVAEAPVPSILKKILLEEPRSSAGSGQLPDRPQPSLAAVQWLQCCLESFWSLKLGPKEYAYLKETIIFNPDVPGLHASSRIGHLQQEARHALYEVLEPGRPAGQGRVARVLLTTSTLKSIPPSLLGDLFFRPIIGDMDIAGLLEDMLLLSQPVPAQAEIKCRLGRGWQH
;
A
#
# COMPACT_ATOMS: atom_id res chain seq x y z
N MET A 1 3.07 33.92 5.60
CA MET A 1 3.57 32.62 6.07
C MET A 1 2.41 31.88 6.70
N SER A 2 1.72 31.04 5.92
CA SER A 2 0.58 30.25 6.42
C SER A 2 0.88 28.77 6.19
N SER A 3 1.25 28.11 7.28
CA SER A 3 1.39 26.67 7.41
C SER A 3 0.03 26.00 7.21
N SER A 4 -0.20 25.48 6.02
CA SER A 4 -1.37 24.63 5.74
C SER A 4 -1.04 23.21 6.16
N GLN A 5 -1.79 22.65 7.11
CA GLN A 5 -1.70 21.23 7.45
C GLN A 5 -2.05 20.37 6.21
N PRO A 6 -1.31 19.28 5.95
CA PRO A 6 -1.57 18.41 4.80
C PRO A 6 -2.70 17.44 5.16
N GLY A 7 -3.93 17.72 4.74
CA GLY A 7 -5.03 16.77 4.89
C GLY A 7 -6.43 17.36 4.71
N THR A 8 -6.58 18.68 4.81
CA THR A 8 -7.89 19.34 4.79
C THR A 8 -8.06 20.08 3.47
N CYS A 9 -8.90 19.54 2.57
CA CYS A 9 -9.24 20.25 1.35
C CYS A 9 -9.94 21.58 1.70
N PRO A 10 -9.55 22.72 1.11
CA PRO A 10 -10.21 24.01 1.34
C PRO A 10 -11.71 24.00 0.98
N CYS A 11 -12.13 23.02 0.18
CA CYS A 11 -13.52 22.74 -0.14
C CYS A 11 -14.37 22.25 1.05
N GLN A 12 -13.77 21.75 2.14
CA GLN A 12 -14.51 21.30 3.33
C GLN A 12 -15.21 22.46 4.06
N GLY A 13 -14.72 23.70 3.92
CA GLY A 13 -15.37 24.90 4.45
C GLY A 13 -16.55 25.41 3.61
N ALA A 14 -16.74 24.91 2.39
CA ALA A 14 -17.76 25.38 1.45
C ALA A 14 -19.00 24.48 1.36
N ALA A 15 -19.03 23.35 2.08
CA ALA A 15 -20.11 22.35 2.05
C ALA A 15 -21.41 22.78 2.77
N GLY A 16 -21.65 24.09 2.90
CA GLY A 16 -22.84 24.67 3.54
C GLY A 16 -23.86 25.29 2.56
N ARG A 17 -23.65 25.20 1.24
CA ARG A 17 -24.63 25.71 0.26
C ARG A 17 -25.07 24.60 -0.69
N PRO A 18 -26.35 24.19 -0.67
CA PRO A 18 -26.84 23.23 -1.65
C PRO A 18 -26.60 23.82 -3.04
N ALA A 19 -26.02 23.02 -3.94
CA ALA A 19 -25.88 23.38 -5.33
C ALA A 19 -27.27 23.76 -5.87
N ILE A 20 -27.36 24.87 -6.61
CA ILE A 20 -28.61 25.42 -7.15
C ILE A 20 -29.45 24.35 -7.88
N LEU A 21 -28.78 23.36 -8.48
CA LEU A 21 -29.41 22.19 -9.10
C LEU A 21 -30.20 21.29 -8.15
N TYR A 22 -29.76 21.09 -6.90
CA TYR A 22 -30.47 20.26 -5.92
C TYR A 22 -31.77 20.92 -5.46
N ALA A 23 -31.77 22.25 -5.34
CA ALA A 23 -32.97 23.03 -5.02
C ALA A 23 -33.98 23.06 -6.19
N LEU A 24 -33.51 23.00 -7.43
CA LEU A 24 -34.36 23.00 -8.63
C LEU A 24 -34.98 21.64 -8.94
N LEU A 25 -34.33 20.54 -8.57
CA LEU A 25 -34.76 19.17 -8.91
C LEU A 25 -35.65 18.50 -7.85
N SER A 26 -35.90 19.13 -6.69
CA SER A 26 -36.66 18.49 -5.61
C SER A 26 -37.63 19.46 -4.92
N PRO A 27 -38.79 19.78 -5.52
CA PRO A 27 -39.80 20.63 -4.87
C PRO A 27 -40.60 19.94 -3.75
N SER A 28 -40.45 18.62 -3.55
CA SER A 28 -41.52 17.84 -2.87
C SER A 28 -41.09 16.86 -1.76
N LEU A 29 -39.94 17.05 -1.10
CA LEU A 29 -39.61 16.27 0.10
C LEU A 29 -39.49 17.19 1.32
N ARG A 30 -40.64 17.49 1.94
CA ARG A 30 -40.66 18.06 3.29
C ARG A 30 -40.19 17.01 4.30
N ALA A 31 -39.30 17.45 5.18
CA ALA A 31 -39.00 16.93 6.51
C ALA A 31 -38.69 15.42 6.61
N ARG A 32 -37.40 15.09 6.55
CA ARG A 32 -36.83 13.98 7.31
C ARG A 32 -35.60 14.47 8.10
N PRO A 33 -35.37 13.95 9.33
CA PRO A 33 -34.17 14.28 10.10
C PRO A 33 -32.94 13.89 9.29
N SER A 34 -32.00 14.83 9.21
CA SER A 34 -30.79 14.75 8.40
C SER A 34 -29.88 13.61 8.87
N VAL A 35 -29.88 12.51 8.13
CA VAL A 35 -28.72 11.61 8.09
C VAL A 35 -27.52 12.47 7.67
N PRO A 36 -26.37 12.43 8.37
CA PRO A 36 -25.20 13.19 7.94
C PRO A 36 -24.88 12.82 6.50
N PRO A 37 -24.68 13.80 5.59
CA PRO A 37 -24.39 13.48 4.21
C PRO A 37 -23.12 12.61 4.18
N VAL A 38 -23.24 11.44 3.54
CA VAL A 38 -22.09 10.63 3.12
C VAL A 38 -21.07 11.58 2.53
N ARG A 39 -19.86 11.66 3.12
CA ARG A 39 -18.81 12.64 2.80
C ARG A 39 -18.80 12.94 1.30
N SER A 40 -19.47 14.01 0.90
CA SER A 40 -19.60 14.40 -0.49
C SER A 40 -18.22 14.79 -0.96
N ARG A 41 -17.59 13.94 -1.76
CA ARG A 41 -16.27 14.19 -2.34
C ARG A 41 -16.37 15.48 -3.14
N CYS A 42 -15.50 16.44 -2.87
CA CYS A 42 -15.43 17.62 -3.73
C CYS A 42 -15.09 17.14 -5.16
N LEU A 43 -15.55 17.89 -6.16
CA LEU A 43 -15.08 17.74 -7.54
C LEU A 43 -13.78 18.52 -7.80
N CYS A 44 -13.11 18.94 -6.73
CA CYS A 44 -11.88 19.70 -6.80
C CYS A 44 -10.74 18.81 -7.31
N ARG A 45 -9.75 19.41 -7.99
CA ARG A 45 -8.67 18.69 -8.71
C ARG A 45 -8.00 17.60 -7.87
N GLN A 46 -7.81 17.84 -6.57
CA GLN A 46 -7.17 16.92 -5.63
C GLN A 46 -7.95 15.61 -5.41
N HIS A 47 -9.29 15.63 -5.50
CA HIS A 47 -10.13 14.46 -5.29
C HIS A 47 -10.60 13.83 -6.61
N ARG A 48 -10.11 14.31 -7.76
CA ARG A 48 -10.44 13.71 -9.05
C ARG A 48 -9.89 12.29 -9.13
N PRO A 49 -10.67 11.36 -9.69
CA PRO A 49 -10.19 10.01 -9.93
C PRO A 49 -9.07 10.01 -10.96
N VAL A 50 -8.08 9.16 -10.76
CA VAL A 50 -6.97 8.95 -11.70
C VAL A 50 -6.80 7.48 -12.06
N ARG A 51 -6.14 7.23 -13.19
CA ARG A 51 -5.76 5.89 -13.66
C ARG A 51 -4.32 5.90 -14.13
N LEU A 52 -3.67 4.74 -14.09
CA LEU A 52 -2.34 4.55 -14.67
C LEU A 52 -2.35 4.81 -16.18
N CYS A 53 -1.35 5.53 -16.69
CA CYS A 53 -1.19 5.75 -18.14
C CYS A 53 -0.84 4.44 -18.87
N ALA A 54 -0.01 3.59 -18.26
CA ALA A 54 0.44 2.32 -18.81
C ALA A 54 0.09 1.14 -17.88
N PRO A 55 -1.20 0.82 -17.70
CA PRO A 55 -1.65 -0.13 -16.66
C PRO A 55 -1.00 -1.50 -16.81
N HIS A 56 -0.91 -2.08 -18.02
CA HIS A 56 -0.32 -3.40 -18.21
C HIS A 56 1.16 -3.49 -17.79
N ARG A 57 1.97 -2.47 -18.11
CA ARG A 57 3.39 -2.44 -17.76
C ARG A 57 3.57 -2.27 -16.25
N THR A 58 2.98 -1.22 -15.69
CA THR A 58 3.15 -0.88 -14.27
C THR A 58 2.57 -1.94 -13.35
N CYS A 59 1.39 -2.49 -13.67
CA CYS A 59 0.78 -3.53 -12.85
C CYS A 59 1.57 -4.85 -12.93
N ARG A 60 2.21 -5.17 -14.06
CA ARG A 60 3.12 -6.32 -14.16
C ARG A 60 4.36 -6.14 -13.28
N GLU A 61 4.99 -4.97 -13.31
CA GLU A 61 6.12 -4.65 -12.42
C GLU A 61 5.71 -4.75 -10.94
N ALA A 62 4.51 -4.27 -10.60
CA ALA A 62 3.95 -4.39 -9.26
C ALA A 62 3.72 -5.86 -8.83
N LEU A 63 3.20 -6.71 -9.72
CA LEU A 63 3.04 -8.14 -9.45
C LEU A 63 4.40 -8.82 -9.23
N ASP A 64 5.41 -8.47 -10.03
CA ASP A 64 6.77 -8.99 -9.85
C ASP A 64 7.37 -8.57 -8.50
N VAL A 65 7.08 -7.35 -8.03
CA VAL A 65 7.47 -6.87 -6.69
C VAL A 65 6.78 -7.68 -5.58
N LEU A 66 5.48 -7.99 -5.71
CA LEU A 66 4.79 -8.86 -4.76
C LEU A 66 5.41 -10.26 -4.74
N ALA A 67 5.68 -10.85 -5.91
CA ALA A 67 6.30 -12.17 -6.01
C ALA A 67 7.69 -12.19 -5.35
N ARG A 68 8.51 -11.16 -5.57
CA ARG A 68 9.80 -11.00 -4.87
C ARG A 68 9.65 -10.83 -3.36
N THR A 69 8.61 -10.13 -2.91
CA THR A 69 8.32 -9.94 -1.48
C THR A 69 7.95 -11.27 -0.82
N VAL A 70 7.10 -12.08 -1.45
CA VAL A 70 6.79 -13.45 -1.01
C VAL A 70 8.06 -14.32 -1.01
N GLY A 71 8.87 -14.23 -2.07
CA GLY A 71 10.15 -14.93 -2.15
C GLY A 71 11.11 -14.57 -1.01
N PHE A 72 11.19 -13.28 -0.66
CA PHE A 72 11.97 -12.80 0.48
C PHE A 72 11.49 -13.44 1.80
N LEU A 73 10.18 -13.45 2.06
CA LEU A 73 9.60 -14.03 3.29
C LEU A 73 9.89 -15.52 3.43
N ARG A 74 9.78 -16.28 2.35
CA ARG A 74 10.09 -17.72 2.33
C ARG A 74 11.56 -18.03 2.55
N ASN A 75 12.43 -17.13 2.11
CA ASN A 75 13.87 -17.27 2.30
C ASN A 75 14.33 -16.76 3.66
N LEU A 76 13.42 -16.34 4.53
CA LEU A 76 13.73 -15.83 5.86
C LEU A 76 13.46 -16.90 6.93
N PRO A 77 14.51 -17.56 7.47
CA PRO A 77 14.33 -18.70 8.36
C PRO A 77 13.54 -18.37 9.61
N SER A 78 13.79 -17.19 10.20
CA SER A 78 13.12 -16.72 11.41
C SER A 78 11.60 -16.55 11.22
N PHE A 79 11.16 -16.21 10.01
CA PHE A 79 9.74 -16.09 9.67
C PHE A 79 9.10 -17.46 9.45
N CYS A 80 9.79 -18.34 8.72
CA CYS A 80 9.29 -19.69 8.41
C CYS A 80 9.12 -20.57 9.67
N GLN A 81 9.82 -20.26 10.74
CA GLN A 81 9.72 -20.96 12.03
C GLN A 81 8.61 -20.42 12.95
N LEU A 82 7.89 -19.37 12.55
CA LEU A 82 6.72 -18.87 13.29
C LEU A 82 5.49 -19.76 13.03
N PRO A 83 4.50 -19.78 13.93
CA PRO A 83 3.22 -20.44 13.67
C PRO A 83 2.59 -19.96 12.34
N PRO A 84 2.02 -20.83 11.50
CA PRO A 84 1.42 -20.42 10.23
C PRO A 84 0.34 -19.34 10.36
N GLN A 85 -0.45 -19.38 11.45
CA GLN A 85 -1.43 -18.34 11.76
C GLN A 85 -0.76 -16.98 12.01
N ASP A 86 0.35 -16.96 12.74
CA ASP A 86 1.12 -15.73 12.98
C ASP A 86 1.72 -15.21 11.68
N GLN A 87 2.26 -16.09 10.82
CA GLN A 87 2.79 -15.70 9.52
C GLN A 87 1.74 -14.99 8.65
N GLN A 88 0.52 -15.54 8.60
CA GLN A 88 -0.63 -14.95 7.90
C GLN A 88 -1.00 -13.58 8.50
N GLN A 89 -1.18 -13.51 9.82
CA GLN A 89 -1.54 -12.26 10.51
C GLN A 89 -0.51 -11.15 10.30
N LEU A 90 0.79 -11.48 10.42
CA LEU A 90 1.88 -10.54 10.15
C LEU A 90 1.81 -10.04 8.70
N LEU A 91 1.70 -10.95 7.72
CA LEU A 91 1.60 -10.58 6.31
C LEU A 91 0.40 -9.66 6.03
N ARG A 92 -0.80 -10.02 6.51
CA ARG A 92 -2.00 -9.17 6.37
C ARG A 92 -1.78 -7.77 6.93
N GLY A 93 -1.09 -7.67 8.07
CA GLY A 93 -0.82 -6.41 8.73
C GLY A 93 0.22 -5.52 8.03
N CYS A 94 1.11 -6.08 7.21
CA CYS A 94 2.26 -5.34 6.67
C CYS A 94 2.47 -5.42 5.15
N TRP A 95 1.63 -6.14 4.40
CA TRP A 95 1.83 -6.30 2.96
C TRP A 95 1.89 -4.97 2.20
N GLY A 96 1.10 -3.97 2.60
CA GLY A 96 1.08 -2.64 1.97
C GLY A 96 2.44 -1.93 2.10
N PRO A 97 2.93 -1.68 3.32
CA PRO A 97 4.28 -1.13 3.53
C PRO A 97 5.40 -1.95 2.88
N LEU A 98 5.33 -3.29 2.88
CA LEU A 98 6.33 -4.13 2.22
C LEU A 98 6.31 -3.98 0.70
N PHE A 99 5.11 -3.94 0.10
CA PHE A 99 4.95 -3.71 -1.33
C PHE A 99 5.50 -2.35 -1.73
N LEU A 100 5.20 -1.30 -0.97
CA LEU A 100 5.76 0.04 -1.19
C LEU A 100 7.28 0.07 -1.10
N LEU A 101 7.83 -0.61 -0.10
CA LEU A 101 9.27 -0.71 0.05
C LEU A 101 9.91 -1.49 -1.11
N GLY A 102 9.21 -2.49 -1.64
CA GLY A 102 9.60 -3.22 -2.85
C GLY A 102 9.56 -2.34 -4.11
N LEU A 103 8.52 -1.53 -4.30
CA LEU A 103 8.45 -0.54 -5.40
C LEU A 103 9.61 0.45 -5.32
N ALA A 104 9.93 0.93 -4.11
CA ALA A 104 11.06 1.82 -3.88
C ALA A 104 12.40 1.13 -4.20
N GLN A 105 12.60 -0.11 -3.74
CA GLN A 105 13.80 -0.90 -3.98
C GLN A 105 14.03 -1.17 -5.48
N ASP A 106 12.97 -1.47 -6.22
CA ASP A 106 13.04 -1.79 -7.65
C ASP A 106 12.93 -0.54 -8.55
N ALA A 107 12.90 0.65 -7.94
CA ALA A 107 12.80 1.94 -8.63
C ALA A 107 11.63 2.01 -9.63
N VAL A 108 10.48 1.43 -9.26
CA VAL A 108 9.28 1.41 -10.12
C VAL A 108 8.69 2.82 -10.20
N THR A 109 8.67 3.37 -11.41
CA THR A 109 8.03 4.65 -11.71
C THR A 109 6.74 4.44 -12.49
N PHE A 110 5.77 5.33 -12.29
CA PHE A 110 4.49 5.28 -12.98
C PHE A 110 3.88 6.67 -13.13
N GLU A 111 3.14 6.84 -14.22
CA GLU A 111 2.39 8.06 -14.51
C GLU A 111 0.90 7.79 -14.40
N VAL A 112 0.16 8.85 -14.03
CA VAL A 112 -1.29 8.80 -13.94
C VAL A 112 -1.93 9.93 -14.75
N ALA A 113 -3.09 9.62 -15.32
CA ALA A 113 -3.95 10.58 -15.99
C ALA A 113 -5.29 10.69 -15.24
N GLU A 114 -5.94 11.86 -15.34
CA GLU A 114 -7.31 12.03 -14.83
C GLU A 114 -8.23 11.02 -15.53
N ALA A 115 -9.01 10.28 -14.75
CA ALA A 115 -10.01 9.39 -15.30
C ALA A 115 -11.13 10.24 -15.93
N PRO A 116 -11.63 9.90 -17.13
CA PRO A 116 -12.76 10.61 -17.70
C PRO A 116 -13.95 10.50 -16.75
N VAL A 117 -14.46 11.65 -16.29
CA VAL A 117 -15.67 11.70 -15.46
C VAL A 117 -16.83 11.23 -16.34
N PRO A 118 -17.54 10.14 -15.97
CA PRO A 118 -18.73 9.77 -16.72
C PRO A 118 -19.71 10.94 -16.64
N SER A 119 -20.09 11.49 -17.79
CA SER A 119 -21.10 12.56 -17.84
C SER A 119 -22.35 12.08 -17.12
N ILE A 120 -22.86 12.90 -16.20
CA ILE A 120 -24.12 12.65 -15.49
C ILE A 120 -25.23 12.37 -16.52
N LEU A 121 -25.20 13.06 -17.67
CA LEU A 121 -26.12 12.81 -18.79
C LEU A 121 -25.92 11.42 -19.39
N LYS A 122 -24.69 10.93 -19.59
CA LYS A 122 -24.47 9.54 -20.06
C LYS A 122 -24.98 8.52 -19.05
N LYS A 123 -24.80 8.78 -17.75
CA LYS A 123 -25.30 7.90 -16.69
C LYS A 123 -26.83 7.86 -16.70
N ILE A 124 -27.48 9.02 -16.77
CA ILE A 124 -28.96 9.14 -16.83
C ILE A 124 -29.54 8.59 -18.15
N LEU A 125 -28.86 8.78 -19.28
CA LEU A 125 -29.37 8.40 -20.61
C LEU A 125 -29.08 6.94 -20.98
N LEU A 126 -28.05 6.31 -20.40
CA LEU A 126 -27.64 4.94 -20.75
C LEU A 126 -27.92 3.92 -19.63
N GLU A 127 -28.18 4.33 -18.39
CA GLU A 127 -28.71 3.45 -17.35
C GLU A 127 -30.25 3.41 -17.48
N GLU A 128 -30.77 2.53 -18.36
CA GLU A 128 -32.17 2.12 -18.24
C GLU A 128 -32.39 1.50 -16.84
N PRO A 129 -33.53 1.76 -16.16
CA PRO A 129 -33.87 1.11 -14.90
C PRO A 129 -34.19 -0.37 -15.13
N ARG A 130 -33.15 -1.18 -15.36
CA ARG A 130 -33.28 -2.63 -15.53
C ARG A 130 -33.32 -3.29 -14.16
N SER A 131 -34.55 -3.63 -13.78
CA SER A 131 -34.85 -4.65 -12.80
C SER A 131 -34.18 -5.98 -13.20
N SER A 132 -33.75 -6.76 -12.19
CA SER A 132 -33.27 -8.16 -12.23
C SER A 132 -31.76 -8.42 -12.36
N ALA A 133 -31.21 -8.89 -11.23
CA ALA A 133 -30.35 -10.07 -11.04
C ALA A 133 -29.32 -10.42 -12.14
N GLY A 134 -28.03 -10.30 -11.81
CA GLY A 134 -27.00 -11.12 -12.47
C GLY A 134 -25.74 -10.42 -12.98
N SER A 135 -25.24 -9.34 -12.38
CA SER A 135 -23.80 -9.05 -12.30
C SER A 135 -23.61 -7.83 -11.38
N GLY A 136 -22.89 -8.02 -10.29
CA GLY A 136 -22.77 -7.04 -9.21
C GLY A 136 -21.92 -5.83 -9.59
N GLN A 137 -22.53 -4.82 -10.22
CA GLN A 137 -22.01 -3.45 -10.12
C GLN A 137 -22.45 -2.89 -8.76
N LEU A 138 -21.62 -3.13 -7.75
CA LEU A 138 -21.73 -2.52 -6.43
C LEU A 138 -21.60 -0.98 -6.57
N PRO A 139 -22.28 -0.16 -5.74
CA PRO A 139 -22.25 1.29 -5.90
C PRO A 139 -20.82 1.83 -5.75
N ASP A 140 -20.32 2.47 -6.82
CA ASP A 140 -19.23 3.45 -6.85
C ASP A 140 -18.10 3.22 -5.83
N ARG A 141 -17.36 2.10 -5.95
CA ARG A 141 -16.19 1.85 -5.11
C ARG A 141 -15.15 2.97 -5.36
N PRO A 142 -14.52 3.53 -4.31
CA PRO A 142 -13.58 4.64 -4.42
C PRO A 142 -12.53 4.44 -5.51
N GLN A 143 -12.49 5.30 -6.52
CA GLN A 143 -11.32 5.38 -7.40
C GLN A 143 -10.16 6.09 -6.69
N PRO A 144 -8.90 5.74 -6.99
CA PRO A 144 -7.73 6.46 -6.50
C PRO A 144 -7.83 7.95 -6.84
N SER A 145 -7.73 8.82 -5.83
CA SER A 145 -7.74 10.27 -6.03
C SER A 145 -6.34 10.77 -6.40
N LEU A 146 -6.25 11.82 -7.22
CA LEU A 146 -4.98 12.45 -7.59
C LEU A 146 -4.10 12.78 -6.37
N ALA A 147 -4.65 13.39 -5.31
CA ALA A 147 -3.87 13.75 -4.13
C ALA A 147 -3.27 12.55 -3.40
N ALA A 148 -4.02 11.44 -3.30
CA ALA A 148 -3.52 10.21 -2.69
C ALA A 148 -2.39 9.58 -3.51
N VAL A 149 -2.51 9.62 -4.84
CA VAL A 149 -1.46 9.10 -5.73
C VAL A 149 -0.22 9.99 -5.74
N GLN A 150 -0.39 11.31 -5.71
CA GLN A 150 0.73 12.25 -5.56
C GLN A 150 1.46 12.04 -4.23
N TRP A 151 0.72 11.85 -3.14
CA TRP A 151 1.32 11.53 -1.84
C TRP A 151 2.15 10.24 -1.87
N LEU A 152 1.60 9.19 -2.52
CA LEU A 152 2.32 7.94 -2.77
C LEU A 152 3.62 8.19 -3.55
N GLN A 153 3.57 8.95 -4.64
CA GLN A 153 4.75 9.29 -5.45
C GLN A 153 5.81 10.04 -4.62
N CYS A 154 5.40 11.04 -3.82
CA CYS A 154 6.31 11.75 -2.92
C CYS A 154 6.98 10.82 -1.88
N CYS A 155 6.26 9.82 -1.38
CA CYS A 155 6.83 8.83 -0.47
C CYS A 155 7.92 7.99 -1.17
N LEU A 156 7.68 7.54 -2.40
CA LEU A 156 8.68 6.78 -3.19
C LEU A 156 9.91 7.64 -3.52
N GLU A 157 9.72 8.89 -3.93
CA GLU A 157 10.80 9.85 -4.18
C GLU A 157 11.65 10.08 -2.92
N SER A 158 11.00 10.21 -1.76
CA SER A 158 11.68 10.35 -0.48
C SER A 158 12.58 9.14 -0.20
N PHE A 159 12.10 7.92 -0.48
CA PHE A 159 12.90 6.70 -0.36
C PHE A 159 14.09 6.67 -1.33
N TRP A 160 13.90 7.04 -2.59
CA TRP A 160 15.01 7.08 -3.56
C TRP A 160 16.11 8.07 -3.16
N SER A 161 15.74 9.17 -2.49
CA SER A 161 16.71 10.13 -1.94
C SER A 161 17.58 9.56 -0.81
N LEU A 162 17.14 8.48 -0.15
CA LEU A 162 17.89 7.81 0.91
C LEU A 162 19.06 6.98 0.38
N LYS A 163 19.01 6.61 -0.92
CA LYS A 163 20.01 5.75 -1.57
C LYS A 163 20.30 4.49 -0.75
N LEU A 164 19.23 3.79 -0.35
CA LEU A 164 19.35 2.58 0.45
C LEU A 164 19.99 1.44 -0.34
N GLY A 165 20.91 0.72 0.29
CA GLY A 165 21.52 -0.49 -0.25
C GLY A 165 20.64 -1.74 -0.05
N PRO A 166 20.93 -2.86 -0.72
CA PRO A 166 20.15 -4.09 -0.60
C PRO A 166 20.03 -4.63 0.84
N LYS A 167 21.10 -4.54 1.63
CA LYS A 167 21.11 -4.96 3.04
C LYS A 167 20.21 -4.06 3.91
N GLU A 168 20.23 -2.76 3.67
CA GLU A 168 19.39 -1.80 4.41
C GLU A 168 17.91 -2.04 4.10
N TYR A 169 17.56 -2.32 2.84
CA TYR A 169 16.21 -2.74 2.47
C TYR A 169 15.80 -4.06 3.13
N ALA A 170 16.69 -5.05 3.19
CA ALA A 170 16.41 -6.33 3.82
C ALA A 170 16.07 -6.16 5.31
N TYR A 171 16.93 -5.49 6.09
CA TYR A 171 16.65 -5.25 7.50
C TYR A 171 15.41 -4.37 7.70
N LEU A 172 15.18 -3.37 6.85
CA LEU A 172 13.98 -2.55 6.95
C LEU A 172 12.71 -3.38 6.72
N LYS A 173 12.70 -4.30 5.74
CA LYS A 173 11.60 -5.26 5.55
C LYS A 173 11.40 -6.11 6.80
N GLU A 174 12.46 -6.64 7.38
CA GLU A 174 12.37 -7.45 8.61
C GLU A 174 11.77 -6.66 9.79
N THR A 175 12.18 -5.39 9.99
CA THR A 175 11.58 -4.55 11.04
C THR A 175 10.09 -4.29 10.84
N ILE A 176 9.63 -4.29 9.59
CA ILE A 176 8.22 -4.11 9.21
C ILE A 176 7.44 -5.42 9.41
N ILE A 177 8.02 -6.56 9.01
CA ILE A 177 7.38 -7.89 9.09
C ILE A 177 7.22 -8.33 10.54
N PHE A 178 8.27 -8.21 11.35
CA PHE A 178 8.24 -8.64 12.73
C PHE A 178 7.58 -7.58 13.60
N ASN A 179 6.25 -7.45 13.49
CA ASN A 179 5.48 -6.54 14.32
C ASN A 179 4.79 -7.29 15.47
N PRO A 180 5.28 -7.18 16.72
CA PRO A 180 4.67 -7.89 17.85
C PRO A 180 3.31 -7.33 18.27
N ASP A 181 2.95 -6.13 17.78
CA ASP A 181 1.71 -5.42 18.13
C ASP A 181 0.50 -5.87 17.31
N VAL A 182 0.66 -6.84 16.40
CA VAL A 182 -0.47 -7.41 15.66
C VAL A 182 -1.36 -8.21 16.62
N PRO A 183 -2.67 -7.93 16.68
CA PRO A 183 -3.56 -8.61 17.62
C PRO A 183 -3.75 -10.08 17.24
N GLY A 184 -3.75 -10.95 18.26
CA GLY A 184 -4.01 -12.38 18.08
C GLY A 184 -2.80 -13.25 17.75
N LEU A 185 -1.58 -12.70 17.84
CA LEU A 185 -0.33 -13.45 17.66
C LEU A 185 -0.07 -14.41 18.82
N HIS A 186 0.30 -15.65 18.50
CA HIS A 186 0.69 -16.66 19.48
C HIS A 186 2.14 -16.48 19.97
N ALA A 187 3.05 -16.05 19.09
CA ALA A 187 4.48 -15.91 19.36
C ALA A 187 4.95 -14.44 19.51
N SER A 188 4.09 -13.54 20.02
CA SER A 188 4.38 -12.09 20.12
C SER A 188 5.73 -11.79 20.79
N SER A 189 6.09 -12.48 21.88
CA SER A 189 7.41 -12.30 22.53
C SER A 189 8.58 -12.63 21.60
N ARG A 190 8.55 -13.77 20.90
CA ARG A 190 9.58 -14.16 19.93
C ARG A 190 9.67 -13.17 18.77
N ILE A 191 8.51 -12.73 18.27
CA ILE A 191 8.43 -11.72 17.20
C ILE A 191 9.05 -10.39 17.66
N GLY A 192 8.83 -9.99 18.91
CA GLY A 192 9.47 -8.82 19.51
C GLY A 192 10.99 -8.90 19.54
N HIS A 193 11.55 -10.07 19.90
CA HIS A 193 12.99 -10.30 19.84
C HIS A 193 13.54 -10.20 18.41
N LEU A 194 12.88 -10.85 17.44
CA LEU A 194 13.26 -10.76 16.02
C LEU A 194 13.21 -9.33 15.49
N GLN A 195 12.21 -8.55 15.91
CA GLN A 195 12.11 -7.14 15.55
C GLN A 195 13.28 -6.34 16.10
N GLN A 196 13.69 -6.62 17.35
CA GLN A 196 14.80 -5.94 17.98
C GLN A 196 16.14 -6.28 17.33
N GLU A 197 16.36 -7.54 16.96
CA GLU A 197 17.53 -7.98 16.19
C GLU A 197 17.59 -7.27 14.83
N ALA A 198 16.49 -7.27 14.08
CA ALA A 198 16.41 -6.59 12.79
C ALA A 198 16.67 -5.07 12.91
N ARG A 199 16.13 -4.42 13.96
CA ARG A 199 16.40 -3.00 14.23
C ARG A 199 17.86 -2.76 14.56
N HIS A 200 18.44 -3.59 15.42
CA HIS A 200 19.85 -3.47 15.78
C HIS A 200 20.76 -3.60 14.57
N ALA A 201 20.54 -4.63 13.73
CA ALA A 201 21.29 -4.83 12.49
C ALA A 201 21.09 -3.67 11.50
N LEU A 202 19.87 -3.10 11.42
CA LEU A 202 19.62 -1.90 10.62
C LEU A 202 20.43 -0.70 11.14
N TYR A 203 20.44 -0.45 12.45
CA TYR A 203 21.22 0.64 13.04
C TYR A 203 22.72 0.48 12.76
N GLU A 204 23.25 -0.73 12.93
CA GLU A 204 24.67 -1.02 12.68
C GLU A 204 25.07 -0.72 11.22
N VAL A 205 24.23 -1.12 10.25
CA VAL A 205 24.51 -0.84 8.83
C VAL A 205 24.33 0.64 8.47
N LEU A 206 23.42 1.36 9.14
CA LEU A 206 23.16 2.77 8.89
C LEU A 206 24.15 3.73 9.58
N GLU A 207 24.94 3.25 10.55
CA GLU A 207 25.94 4.01 11.33
C GLU A 207 27.40 3.68 10.93
N PRO A 208 27.85 3.90 9.67
CA PRO A 208 29.26 3.72 9.35
C PRO A 208 30.07 4.96 9.78
N GLY A 209 30.56 4.97 11.02
CA GLY A 209 31.80 5.62 11.51
C GLY A 209 32.19 7.03 11.02
N ARG A 210 31.27 7.85 10.48
CA ARG A 210 31.57 9.16 9.87
C ARG A 210 30.74 10.29 10.48
N PRO A 211 31.35 11.46 10.76
CA PRO A 211 30.65 12.66 11.25
C PRO A 211 29.52 13.16 10.33
N ALA A 212 29.58 12.85 9.03
CA ALA A 212 28.57 13.24 8.03
C ALA A 212 27.31 12.32 8.00
N GLY A 213 27.29 11.23 8.79
CA GLY A 213 26.18 10.28 8.87
C GLY A 213 25.15 10.60 9.95
N GLN A 214 25.36 11.66 10.74
CA GLN A 214 24.53 11.98 11.91
C GLN A 214 23.07 12.22 11.47
N GLY A 215 22.16 11.37 11.96
CA GLY A 215 20.73 11.45 11.64
C GLY A 215 20.27 10.66 10.41
N ARG A 216 21.15 9.89 9.73
CA ARG A 216 20.73 8.99 8.63
C ARG A 216 19.68 8.01 9.10
N VAL A 217 19.93 7.38 10.24
CA VAL A 217 19.00 6.49 10.93
C VAL A 217 17.63 7.14 11.13
N ALA A 218 17.59 8.33 11.74
CA ALA A 218 16.35 9.05 11.99
C ALA A 218 15.61 9.35 10.68
N ARG A 219 16.35 9.77 9.64
CA ARG A 219 15.78 10.03 8.31
C ARG A 219 15.15 8.79 7.69
N VAL A 220 15.82 7.63 7.77
CA VAL A 220 15.30 6.35 7.27
C VAL A 220 14.03 5.95 8.04
N LEU A 221 14.05 6.01 9.37
CA LEU A 221 12.90 5.63 10.20
C LEU A 221 11.69 6.56 9.99
N LEU A 222 11.92 7.88 9.89
CA LEU A 222 10.88 8.87 9.58
C LEU A 222 10.32 8.68 8.17
N THR A 223 11.15 8.38 7.18
CA THR A 223 10.67 8.09 5.82
C THR A 223 9.90 6.77 5.79
N THR A 224 10.30 5.79 6.59
CA THR A 224 9.58 4.51 6.69
C THR A 224 8.22 4.65 7.34
N SER A 225 8.06 5.56 8.30
CA SER A 225 6.76 5.81 8.93
C SER A 225 5.75 6.41 7.95
N THR A 226 6.18 7.13 6.91
CA THR A 226 5.27 7.65 5.88
C THR A 226 4.59 6.54 5.09
N LEU A 227 5.23 5.39 4.90
CA LEU A 227 4.62 4.24 4.21
C LEU A 227 3.35 3.74 4.92
N LYS A 228 3.32 3.83 6.26
CA LYS A 228 2.15 3.43 7.06
C LYS A 228 0.93 4.32 6.85
N SER A 229 1.13 5.53 6.33
CA SER A 229 0.04 6.47 6.03
C SER A 229 -0.70 6.15 4.73
N ILE A 230 -0.14 5.28 3.88
CA ILE A 230 -0.72 4.91 2.59
C ILE A 230 -1.61 3.67 2.79
N PRO A 231 -2.93 3.77 2.58
CA PRO A 231 -3.83 2.66 2.84
C PRO A 231 -3.62 1.55 1.79
N PRO A 232 -3.59 0.27 2.19
CA PRO A 232 -3.41 -0.83 1.24
C PRO A 232 -4.52 -0.92 0.18
N SER A 233 -5.72 -0.40 0.47
CA SER A 233 -6.81 -0.29 -0.51
C SER A 233 -6.45 0.58 -1.71
N LEU A 234 -5.70 1.68 -1.51
CA LEU A 234 -5.22 2.52 -2.61
C LEU A 234 -4.28 1.72 -3.53
N LEU A 235 -3.44 0.88 -2.95
CA LEU A 235 -2.48 0.05 -3.67
C LEU A 235 -3.19 -1.03 -4.48
N GLY A 236 -4.16 -1.71 -3.86
CA GLY A 236 -5.11 -2.62 -4.51
C GLY A 236 -5.77 -1.99 -5.73
N ASP A 237 -6.36 -0.81 -5.55
CA ASP A 237 -7.13 -0.12 -6.57
C ASP A 237 -6.26 0.41 -7.72
N LEU A 238 -5.04 0.86 -7.43
CA LEU A 238 -4.15 1.47 -8.40
C LEU A 238 -3.36 0.43 -9.20
N PHE A 239 -2.71 -0.53 -8.53
CA PHE A 239 -1.72 -1.41 -9.15
C PHE A 239 -2.23 -2.80 -9.51
N PHE A 240 -3.34 -3.25 -8.91
CA PHE A 240 -3.75 -4.65 -9.01
C PHE A 240 -5.09 -4.80 -9.72
N ARG A 241 -6.08 -4.00 -9.32
CA ARG A 241 -7.40 -4.01 -9.93
C ARG A 241 -7.41 -3.96 -11.47
N PRO A 242 -6.55 -3.19 -12.16
CA PRO A 242 -6.56 -3.16 -13.63
C PRO A 242 -6.26 -4.49 -14.31
N ILE A 243 -5.58 -5.42 -13.63
CA ILE A 243 -5.23 -6.75 -14.18
C ILE A 243 -6.03 -7.87 -13.52
N ILE A 244 -6.15 -7.83 -12.20
CA ILE A 244 -6.70 -8.94 -11.40
C ILE A 244 -8.06 -8.66 -10.77
N GLY A 245 -8.67 -7.50 -11.08
CA GLY A 245 -10.01 -7.15 -10.59
C GLY A 245 -10.08 -6.93 -9.08
N ASP A 246 -11.23 -7.23 -8.48
CA ASP A 246 -11.49 -7.01 -7.05
C ASP A 246 -10.96 -8.14 -6.14
N MET A 247 -9.83 -8.75 -6.51
CA MET A 247 -9.21 -9.80 -5.71
C MET A 247 -8.63 -9.25 -4.40
N ASP A 248 -8.80 -10.01 -3.31
CA ASP A 248 -8.15 -9.71 -2.04
C ASP A 248 -6.64 -10.00 -2.13
N ILE A 249 -5.84 -8.93 -2.15
CA ILE A 249 -4.39 -9.04 -2.25
C ILE A 249 -3.78 -9.72 -1.03
N ALA A 250 -4.38 -9.54 0.16
CA ALA A 250 -3.89 -10.18 1.36
C ALA A 250 -4.06 -11.70 1.29
N GLY A 251 -5.26 -12.18 0.94
CA GLY A 251 -5.52 -13.59 0.67
C GLY A 251 -4.65 -14.16 -0.46
N LEU A 252 -4.47 -13.42 -1.56
CA LEU A 252 -3.57 -13.83 -2.64
C LEU A 252 -2.14 -14.07 -2.14
N LEU A 253 -1.60 -13.18 -1.30
CA LEU A 253 -0.23 -13.31 -0.79
C LEU A 253 -0.08 -14.50 0.16
N GLU A 254 -1.12 -14.82 0.93
CA GLU A 254 -1.17 -16.03 1.76
C GLU A 254 -1.18 -17.29 0.91
N ASP A 255 -2.05 -17.33 -0.09
CA ASP A 255 -2.12 -18.43 -1.05
C ASP A 255 -0.78 -18.60 -1.74
N MET A 256 -0.16 -17.49 -2.18
CA MET A 256 1.20 -17.52 -2.70
C MET A 256 2.12 -18.17 -1.67
N LEU A 257 2.26 -17.62 -0.45
CA LEU A 257 3.14 -18.19 0.59
C LEU A 257 3.00 -19.71 0.78
N LEU A 258 1.76 -20.24 0.71
CA LEU A 258 1.44 -21.67 0.84
C LEU A 258 1.73 -22.48 -0.44
N LEU A 259 1.38 -21.98 -1.62
CA LEU A 259 1.36 -22.73 -2.89
C LEU A 259 2.74 -22.97 -3.52
N SER A 260 3.82 -22.38 -2.99
CA SER A 260 5.17 -22.66 -3.48
C SER A 260 6.10 -23.25 -2.42
N GLN A 261 5.55 -24.08 -1.52
CA GLN A 261 6.40 -24.99 -0.75
C GLN A 261 7.27 -25.80 -1.71
N PRO A 262 8.61 -25.87 -1.51
CA PRO A 262 9.44 -26.76 -2.29
C PRO A 262 9.02 -28.20 -2.01
N VAL A 263 9.00 -29.02 -3.06
CA VAL A 263 9.07 -30.48 -2.94
C VAL A 263 10.17 -30.82 -1.91
N PRO A 264 9.94 -31.72 -0.95
CA PRO A 264 10.94 -32.01 0.08
C PRO A 264 12.19 -32.62 -0.55
N ALA A 265 13.20 -31.78 -0.79
CA ALA A 265 14.52 -32.25 -1.14
C ALA A 265 15.26 -32.57 0.16
N GLN A 266 15.26 -33.85 0.55
CA GLN A 266 16.25 -34.43 1.46
C GLN A 266 17.67 -34.47 0.84
N ALA A 267 18.02 -33.47 0.04
CA ALA A 267 19.34 -33.22 -0.53
C ALA A 267 19.39 -31.70 -0.71
N GLU A 268 20.03 -30.92 0.15
CA GLU A 268 21.48 -30.84 0.28
C GLU A 268 21.86 -30.41 1.70
N ILE A 269 22.26 -31.38 2.51
CA ILE A 269 23.19 -31.12 3.60
C ILE A 269 24.53 -30.80 2.94
N LYS A 270 25.14 -29.66 3.32
CA LYS A 270 26.56 -29.28 3.12
C LYS A 270 26.89 -28.47 1.86
N CYS A 271 26.49 -27.20 1.80
CA CYS A 271 27.27 -26.19 1.08
C CYS A 271 27.03 -24.75 1.56
N ARG A 272 28.14 -24.04 1.87
CA ARG A 272 28.29 -22.59 2.10
C ARG A 272 28.19 -22.07 3.55
N LEU A 273 28.88 -22.74 4.47
CA LEU A 273 29.83 -22.03 5.32
C LEU A 273 31.18 -22.05 4.57
N GLY A 274 31.67 -20.87 4.15
CA GLY A 274 33.02 -20.69 3.58
C GLY A 274 33.04 -20.22 2.12
N ARG A 275 33.77 -19.10 1.91
CA ARG A 275 34.11 -18.41 0.64
C ARG A 275 32.97 -17.52 0.12
N GLY A 276 33.08 -16.20 -0.02
CA GLY A 276 34.19 -15.27 0.01
C GLY A 276 33.74 -14.09 -0.86
N TRP A 277 33.47 -12.94 -0.26
CA TRP A 277 33.16 -11.71 -1.01
C TRP A 277 34.48 -10.96 -1.18
N GLN A 278 35.11 -11.13 -2.35
CA GLN A 278 36.19 -10.28 -2.82
C GLN A 278 35.84 -9.82 -4.24
N HIS A 279 36.02 -8.52 -4.44
CA HIS A 279 35.76 -7.65 -5.59
C HIS A 279 34.36 -7.04 -5.68
#